data_AF-A0A7C3QTH5-F1
#
_entry.id   AF-A0A7C3QTH5-F1
#
_cell.length_a   1.000
_cell.length_b   1.000
_cell.length_c   1.000
_cell.angle_alpha   90.00
_cell.angle_beta   90.00
_cell.angle_gamma   90.00
#
_symmetry.space_group_name_H-M   'P 1'
#
loop_
_entity.id
_entity.type
_entity.pdbx_description
1 polymer ?
#
loop_
_entity_poly.entity_id
_entity_poly.type
_entity_poly.pdbx_seq_one_letter_code
_entity_poly.pdbx_strand_id
1 'polypeptide(L)'
;MSYKYLITVSGEIPLKSWRSRPRFYKTLIKNLSEVLREYGSTSYSFKIVDAKIFLESDVDVLEELSKVFGVMRVGEVDLISFNDLKDLVKKVGEQVTSLVTNKK
;
A
#
# COMPACT_ATOMS: atom_id res chain seq x y z
N MET A 1 -2.36 -16.24 3.37
CA MET A 1 -2.47 -15.43 2.13
C MET A 1 -1.57 -14.22 2.29
N SER A 2 -1.11 -13.59 1.20
CA SER A 2 -0.28 -12.39 1.30
C SER A 2 -1.05 -11.20 0.74
N TYR A 3 -1.43 -10.29 1.65
CA TYR A 3 -2.10 -9.03 1.36
C TYR A 3 -1.06 -8.01 0.93
N LYS A 4 -1.41 -7.19 -0.06
CA LYS A 4 -0.49 -6.19 -0.62
C LYS A 4 -1.21 -4.85 -0.64
N TYR A 5 -0.55 -3.86 -0.05
CA TYR A 5 -1.12 -2.53 0.10
C TYR A 5 -0.20 -1.47 -0.47
N LEU A 6 -0.80 -0.46 -1.08
CA LEU A 6 -0.12 0.77 -1.46
C LEU A 6 -0.63 1.92 -0.60
N ILE A 7 0.25 2.42 0.25
CA ILE A 7 -0.02 3.48 1.21
C ILE A 7 0.48 4.79 0.62
N THR A 8 -0.44 5.71 0.35
CA THR A 8 -0.09 7.09 0.01
C THR A 8 0.07 7.89 1.30
N VAL A 9 1.26 8.43 1.47
CA VAL A 9 1.62 9.30 2.59
C VAL A 9 1.05 10.69 2.36
N SER A 10 0.62 11.38 3.42
CA SER A 10 0.18 12.77 3.32
C SER A 10 1.29 13.66 2.76
N GLY A 11 1.07 14.15 1.53
CA GLY A 11 2.03 14.97 0.79
C GLY A 11 2.06 16.44 1.22
N GLU A 12 1.07 16.87 2.00
CA GLU A 12 0.92 18.25 2.46
C GLU A 12 1.75 18.56 3.70
N ILE A 13 2.44 17.59 4.29
CA ILE A 13 3.33 17.86 5.42
C ILE A 13 4.47 18.71 4.85
N PRO A 14 4.59 20.01 5.23
CA PRO A 14 5.64 20.88 4.72
C PRO A 14 6.94 20.44 5.40
N LEU A 15 7.55 19.39 4.86
CA LEU A 15 8.80 18.84 5.31
C LEU A 15 9.91 19.77 4.81
N LYS A 16 10.11 20.87 5.54
CA LYS A 16 11.02 22.00 5.23
C LYS A 16 12.49 21.60 5.00
N SER A 17 12.87 20.33 5.19
CA SER A 17 14.25 19.87 5.08
C SER A 17 14.34 18.47 4.47
N TRP A 18 15.36 18.24 3.63
CA TRP A 18 15.76 16.91 3.12
C TRP A 18 15.89 15.85 4.24
N ARG A 19 16.24 16.26 5.47
CA ARG A 19 16.37 15.35 6.62
C ARG A 19 15.05 15.01 7.29
N SER A 20 14.04 15.88 7.17
CA SER A 20 12.75 15.72 7.84
C SER A 20 11.91 14.62 7.20
N ARG A 21 11.99 14.46 5.88
CA ARG A 21 11.25 13.42 5.14
C ARG A 21 11.69 12.00 5.54
N PRO A 22 12.98 11.61 5.52
CA PRO A 22 13.40 10.29 6.00
C PRO A 22 12.99 9.99 7.44
N ARG A 23 13.06 10.98 8.34
CA ARG A 23 12.62 10.84 9.74
C ARG A 23 11.12 10.57 9.84
N PHE A 24 10.33 11.31 9.06
CA PHE A 24 8.89 11.09 8.98
C PHE A 24 8.57 9.66 8.52
N TYR A 25 9.16 9.19 7.41
CA TYR A 25 8.93 7.82 6.92
C TYR A 25 9.36 6.77 7.95
N LYS A 26 10.47 6.99 8.66
CA LYS A 26 10.92 6.08 9.73
C LYS A 26 9.89 5.98 10.85
N THR A 27 9.35 7.09 11.31
CA THR A 27 8.30 7.11 12.34
C THR A 27 7.01 6.48 11.83
N LEU A 28 6.59 6.81 10.61
CA LEU A 28 5.38 6.24 10.02
C LEU A 28 5.49 4.72 9.89
N ILE A 29 6.60 4.20 9.35
CA ILE A 29 6.84 2.75 9.24
C ILE A 29 6.79 2.09 10.63
N LYS A 30 7.38 2.71 11.66
CA LYS A 30 7.31 2.20 13.03
C LYS A 30 5.86 2.07 13.51
N ASN A 31 5.02 3.08 13.27
CA ASN A 31 3.61 3.06 13.67
C ASN A 31 2.82 1.99 12.89
N LEU A 32 3.06 1.86 11.58
CA LEU A 32 2.43 0.81 10.76
C LEU A 32 2.84 -0.59 11.24
N SER A 33 4.10 -0.77 11.64
CA SER A 33 4.60 -2.01 12.26
C SER A 33 3.95 -2.32 13.62
N GLU A 34 3.57 -1.32 14.39
CA GLU A 34 2.84 -1.51 15.66
C GLU A 34 1.43 -2.04 15.38
N VAL A 35 0.72 -1.44 14.42
CA VAL A 35 -0.60 -1.92 13.97
C VAL A 35 -0.53 -3.37 13.48
N LEU A 36 0.44 -3.69 12.60
CA LEU A 36 0.60 -5.06 12.09
C LEU A 36 0.80 -6.08 13.21
N ARG A 37 1.62 -5.75 14.21
CA ARG A 37 1.89 -6.64 15.35
C ARG A 37 0.67 -6.80 16.25
N GLU A 38 -0.08 -5.73 16.49
CA GLU A 38 -1.33 -5.77 17.27
C GLU A 38 -2.36 -6.72 16.65
N TYR A 39 -2.40 -6.78 15.32
CA TYR A 39 -3.28 -7.67 14.55
C TYR A 39 -2.66 -9.04 14.25
N GLY A 40 -1.57 -9.40 14.93
CA GLY A 40 -1.00 -10.74 14.89
C GLY A 40 -0.14 -11.06 13.68
N SER A 41 0.29 -10.05 12.91
CA SER A 41 1.21 -10.25 11.79
C SER A 41 2.55 -10.79 12.27
N THR A 42 3.01 -11.88 11.67
CA THR A 42 4.31 -12.49 11.96
C THR A 42 5.34 -12.25 10.86
N SER A 43 4.86 -11.86 9.67
CA SER A 43 5.69 -11.62 8.49
C SER A 43 5.13 -10.46 7.68
N TYR A 44 5.88 -9.37 7.61
CA TYR A 44 5.56 -8.23 6.75
C TYR A 44 6.83 -7.56 6.22
N SER A 45 6.70 -6.87 5.08
CA SER A 45 7.78 -6.09 4.49
C SER A 45 7.31 -4.72 4.04
N PHE A 46 8.20 -3.72 4.17
CA PHE A 46 7.94 -2.37 3.69
C PHE A 46 8.96 -1.99 2.62
N LYS A 47 8.49 -1.37 1.54
CA LYS A 47 9.33 -0.76 0.52
C LYS A 47 8.83 0.66 0.23
N ILE A 48 9.72 1.64 0.31
CA ILE A 48 9.40 2.99 -0.14
C ILE A 48 9.55 3.01 -1.66
N VAL A 49 8.47 3.38 -2.36
CA VAL A 49 8.43 3.52 -3.81
C VAL A 49 7.99 4.95 -4.11
N ASP A 50 8.94 5.77 -4.55
CA ASP A 50 8.80 7.23 -4.71
C ASP A 50 8.29 7.94 -3.43
N ALA A 51 7.01 8.33 -3.41
CA ALA A 51 6.35 8.97 -2.28
C ALA A 51 5.35 8.05 -1.57
N LYS A 52 5.33 6.76 -1.91
CA LYS A 52 4.41 5.76 -1.36
C LYS A 52 5.16 4.70 -0.58
N ILE A 53 4.42 4.00 0.27
CA ILE A 53 4.91 2.82 0.97
C ILE A 53 4.14 1.63 0.40
N PHE A 54 4.88 0.70 -0.18
CA PHE A 54 4.38 -0.61 -0.53
C PHE A 54 4.56 -1.54 0.67
N LEU A 55 3.49 -2.21 1.08
CA LEU A 55 3.45 -3.12 2.22
C LEU A 55 2.96 -4.49 1.74
N GLU A 56 3.70 -5.53 2.13
CA GLU A 56 3.23 -6.92 2.06
C GLU A 56 3.00 -7.44 3.48
N SER A 57 1.86 -8.07 3.72
CA SER A 57 1.44 -8.56 5.04
C SER A 57 0.84 -9.96 4.94
N ASP A 58 1.00 -10.76 5.98
CA ASP A 58 0.33 -12.06 6.16
C ASP A 58 -1.10 -11.93 6.72
N VAL A 59 -1.49 -10.75 7.20
CA VAL A 59 -2.81 -10.42 7.77
C VAL A 59 -3.49 -9.27 7.03
N ASP A 60 -4.83 -9.29 7.03
CA ASP A 60 -5.63 -8.20 6.49
C ASP A 60 -5.77 -7.07 7.52
N VAL A 61 -5.31 -5.87 7.15
CA VAL A 61 -5.28 -4.69 8.03
C VAL A 61 -5.64 -3.41 7.27
N LEU A 62 -6.40 -3.52 6.17
CA LEU A 62 -6.70 -2.39 5.30
C LEU A 62 -7.32 -1.20 6.07
N GLU A 63 -8.32 -1.47 6.88
CA GLU A 63 -9.04 -0.44 7.63
C GLU A 63 -8.17 0.19 8.72
N GLU A 64 -7.37 -0.61 9.39
CA GLU A 64 -6.49 -0.19 10.49
C GLU A 64 -5.39 0.73 9.98
N LEU A 65 -4.75 0.37 8.88
CA LEU A 65 -3.72 1.18 8.25
C LEU A 65 -4.28 2.55 7.84
N SER A 66 -5.56 2.62 7.45
CA SER A 66 -6.21 3.87 7.07
C SER A 66 -6.39 4.85 8.25
N LYS A 67 -6.40 4.34 9.49
CA LYS A 67 -6.57 5.13 10.73
C LYS A 67 -5.24 5.71 11.25
N VAL A 68 -4.10 5.30 10.69
CA VAL A 68 -2.77 5.75 11.13
C VAL A 68 -2.48 7.18 10.68
N PHE A 69 -2.19 8.07 11.62
CA PHE A 69 -1.83 9.46 11.29
C PHE A 69 -0.59 9.52 10.37
N GLY A 70 -0.69 10.33 9.31
CA GLY A 70 0.33 10.42 8.27
C GLY A 70 0.03 9.54 7.04
N VAL A 71 -0.91 8.61 7.15
CA VAL A 71 -1.52 7.92 6.01
C VAL A 71 -2.63 8.80 5.44
N MET A 72 -2.58 9.04 4.14
CA MET A 72 -3.63 9.78 3.41
C MET A 72 -4.61 8.83 2.73
N ARG A 73 -4.10 7.70 2.22
CA ARG A 73 -4.90 6.66 1.56
C ARG A 73 -4.18 5.33 1.67
N VAL A 74 -4.94 4.26 1.86
CA VAL A 74 -4.49 2.89 1.67
C VAL A 74 -5.37 2.25 0.60
N GLY A 75 -4.78 1.47 -0.29
CA GLY A 75 -5.51 0.61 -1.21
C GLY A 75 -4.85 -0.75 -1.26
N GLU A 76 -5.66 -1.80 -1.28
CA GLU A 76 -5.21 -3.13 -1.69
C GLU A 76 -4.83 -3.11 -3.17
N VAL A 77 -3.75 -3.81 -3.53
CA VAL A 77 -3.20 -3.79 -4.88
C VAL A 77 -2.77 -5.17 -5.34
N ASP A 78 -2.97 -5.44 -6.62
CA ASP A 78 -2.40 -6.60 -7.29
C ASP A 78 -1.04 -6.26 -7.92
N LEU A 79 -0.09 -7.19 -7.82
CA LEU A 79 1.17 -7.11 -8.55
C LEU A 79 1.04 -7.83 -9.88
N ILE A 80 1.06 -7.05 -10.96
CA ILE A 80 0.95 -7.57 -12.32
C ILE A 80 2.30 -7.36 -13.01
N SER A 81 2.96 -8.46 -13.37
CA SER A 81 4.10 -8.42 -14.30
C SER A 81 3.59 -8.39 -15.73
N PHE A 82 4.14 -7.51 -16.56
CA PHE A 82 3.75 -7.35 -17.96
C PHE A 82 4.96 -7.07 -18.84
N ASN A 83 4.89 -7.49 -20.11
CA ASN A 83 5.99 -7.30 -21.06
C ASN A 83 5.83 -6.02 -21.89
N ASP A 84 4.58 -5.69 -22.25
CA ASP A 84 4.23 -4.51 -23.01
C ASP A 84 2.85 -3.98 -22.59
N LEU A 85 2.46 -2.85 -23.18
CA LEU A 85 1.19 -2.21 -22.85
C LEU A 85 -0.03 -3.07 -23.24
N LYS A 86 0.04 -3.85 -24.34
CA LYS A 86 -1.07 -4.69 -24.78
C LYS A 86 -1.29 -5.86 -23.81
N ASP A 87 -0.20 -6.46 -23.34
CA ASP A 87 -0.23 -7.51 -22.32
C ASP A 87 -0.83 -7.00 -20.99
N LEU A 88 -0.44 -5.80 -20.55
CA LEU A 88 -1.02 -5.18 -19.36
C LEU A 88 -2.53 -4.97 -19.50
N VAL A 89 -2.97 -4.38 -20.62
CA VAL A 89 -4.40 -4.13 -20.88
C VAL A 89 -5.18 -5.44 -20.88
N LYS A 90 -4.64 -6.49 -21.50
CA LYS A 90 -5.26 -7.82 -21.52
C LYS A 90 -5.41 -8.40 -20.11
N LYS A 91 -4.33 -8.42 -19.32
CA LYS A 91 -4.32 -8.96 -17.95
C LYS A 91 -5.29 -8.22 -17.03
N VAL A 92 -5.26 -6.89 -17.05
CA VAL A 92 -6.18 -6.07 -16.24
C VAL A 92 -7.62 -6.28 -16.71
N GLY A 93 -7.86 -6.33 -18.02
CA GLY A 93 -9.18 -6.62 -18.58
C GLY A 93 -9.76 -7.95 -18.11
N GLU A 94 -8.96 -9.02 -18.15
CA GLU A 94 -9.37 -10.35 -17.67
C GLU A 94 -9.73 -10.35 -16.18
N GLN A 95 -8.93 -9.69 -15.33
CA GLN A 95 -9.20 -9.59 -13.90
C GLN A 95 -10.48 -8.79 -13.62
N VAL A 96 -10.62 -7.62 -14.24
CA VAL A 96 -11.71 -6.68 -13.95
C VAL A 96 -13.03 -7.12 -14.57
N THR A 97 -13.03 -7.87 -15.67
CA THR A 97 -14.26 -8.33 -16.34
C THR A 97 -15.20 -9.03 -15.34
N SER A 98 -14.65 -9.84 -14.44
CA SER A 98 -15.39 -10.52 -13.37
C SER A 98 -16.14 -9.58 -12.40
N LEU A 99 -15.65 -8.33 -12.23
CA LEU A 99 -16.22 -7.31 -11.36
C LEU A 99 -17.37 -6.53 -12.01
N VAL A 100 -17.53 -6.62 -13.34
CA VAL A 100 -18.48 -5.79 -14.12
C VAL A 100 -19.56 -6.61 -14.81
N THR A 101 -19.35 -7.90 -15.09
CA THR A 101 -20.30 -8.74 -15.86
C THR A 101 -21.67 -8.95 -15.20
N ASN A 102 -21.81 -8.69 -13.90
CA ASN A 102 -23.09 -8.80 -13.17
C ASN A 102 -23.69 -7.45 -12.76
N LYS A 103 -23.15 -6.32 -13.24
CA LYS A 103 -23.74 -4.99 -13.01
C LYS A 103 -24.58 -4.61 -14.24
N LYS A 104 -25.88 -4.95 -14.18
CA LYS A 104 -26.90 -4.35 -15.06
C LYS A 104 -27.37 -3.02 -14.50
#